data_AF-A0A0J0YEF9-F1
#
_entry.id   AF-A0A0J0YEF9-F1
#
_cell.length_a   1.000
_cell.length_b   1.000
_cell.length_c   1.000
_cell.angle_alpha   90.00
_cell.angle_beta   90.00
_cell.angle_gamma   90.00
#
_symmetry.space_group_name_H-M   'P 1'
#
loop_
_entity.id
_entity.type
_entity.pdbx_description
1 polymer ?
#
loop_
_entity_poly.entity_id
_entity_poly.type
_entity_poly.pdbx_seq_one_letter_code
_entity_poly.pdbx_strand_id
1 'polypeptide(L)'
;MTAMHVPFEIFELLERRLGREDAMQVAKSIETSMSHVAERSKEIASQRKLEVKDELRKEMLDELATNADIAELKGDIENVRLATKTDIARSELAVKEDINTVKSDISRLELSLVKQDKKTTIQFIVLAAMIVLLNKEALNQLAALLHLVK
;
A
#
# COMPACT_ATOMS: atom_id res chain seq x y z
N MET A 1 -40.52 47.30 -46.30
CA MET A 1 -40.87 46.15 -47.16
C MET A 1 -40.14 44.95 -46.60
N THR A 2 -40.88 44.03 -45.98
CA THR A 2 -40.35 42.82 -45.34
C THR A 2 -39.77 41.91 -46.42
N ALA A 3 -38.47 41.63 -46.35
CA ALA A 3 -37.82 40.74 -47.30
C ALA A 3 -38.29 39.31 -47.05
N MET A 4 -39.14 38.77 -47.94
CA MET A 4 -39.56 37.36 -47.92
C MET A 4 -38.32 36.46 -47.96
N HIS A 5 -38.12 35.66 -46.90
CA HIS A 5 -37.01 34.70 -46.80
C HIS A 5 -37.34 33.31 -47.37
N VAL A 6 -38.55 33.13 -47.90
CA VAL A 6 -38.92 31.91 -48.63
C VAL A 6 -38.21 31.93 -49.99
N PRO A 7 -37.51 30.85 -50.38
CA PRO A 7 -36.88 30.77 -51.70
C PRO A 7 -37.87 31.09 -52.81
N PHE A 8 -37.44 31.90 -53.79
CA PHE A 8 -38.30 32.38 -54.87
C PHE A 8 -39.00 31.23 -55.61
N GLU A 9 -38.30 30.12 -55.81
CA GLU A 9 -38.79 28.89 -56.45
C GLU A 9 -40.02 28.29 -55.73
N ILE A 10 -40.03 28.34 -54.39
CA ILE A 10 -41.15 27.85 -53.57
C ILE A 10 -42.34 28.80 -53.69
N PHE A 11 -42.08 30.11 -53.66
CA PHE A 11 -43.12 31.12 -53.80
C PHE A 11 -43.79 31.08 -55.18
N GLU A 12 -43.01 30.96 -56.25
CA GLU A 12 -43.51 30.86 -57.63
C GLU A 12 -44.37 29.60 -57.84
N LEU A 13 -43.97 28.47 -57.23
CA LEU A 13 -44.74 27.23 -57.24
C LEU A 13 -46.09 27.38 -56.52
N LEU A 14 -46.10 28.08 -55.38
CA LEU A 14 -47.30 28.37 -54.60
C LEU A 14 -48.24 29.31 -55.39
N GLU A 15 -47.71 30.38 -55.99
CA GLU A 15 -48.48 31.34 -56.79
C GLU A 15 -49.14 30.66 -58.00
N ARG A 16 -48.42 29.77 -58.71
CA ARG A 16 -48.97 28.98 -59.84
C ARG A 16 -50.11 28.04 -59.45
N ARG A 17 -50.14 27.55 -58.21
CA ARG A 17 -51.10 26.51 -57.76
C ARG A 17 -52.28 27.07 -56.98
N LEU A 18 -52.07 28.13 -56.19
CA LEU A 18 -53.01 28.65 -55.20
C LEU A 18 -53.52 30.05 -55.56
N GLY A 19 -52.86 30.76 -56.48
CA GLY A 19 -53.09 32.18 -56.70
C GLY A 19 -52.31 33.05 -55.70
N ARG A 20 -52.07 34.31 -56.08
CA ARG A 20 -51.13 35.22 -55.41
C ARG A 20 -51.47 35.51 -53.95
N GLU A 21 -52.76 35.59 -53.61
CA GLU A 21 -53.22 35.96 -52.27
C GLU A 21 -53.02 34.80 -51.27
N ASP A 22 -53.46 33.59 -51.63
CA ASP A 22 -53.27 32.37 -50.82
C ASP A 22 -51.79 31.98 -50.73
N ALA A 23 -51.03 32.10 -51.83
CA ALA A 23 -49.59 31.88 -51.81
C ALA A 23 -48.85 32.81 -50.83
N MET A 24 -49.29 34.06 -50.72
CA MET A 24 -48.72 35.03 -49.79
C MET A 24 -49.07 34.71 -48.32
N GLN A 25 -50.28 34.21 -48.03
CA GLN A 25 -50.64 33.73 -46.70
C GLN A 25 -49.83 32.49 -46.28
N VAL A 26 -49.68 31.52 -47.19
CA VAL A 26 -48.89 30.31 -46.93
C VAL A 26 -47.43 30.66 -46.69
N ALA A 27 -46.84 31.53 -47.52
CA ALA A 27 -45.46 31.99 -47.34
C ALA A 27 -45.25 32.71 -45.99
N LYS A 28 -46.20 33.56 -45.57
CA LYS A 28 -46.15 34.23 -44.26
C LYS A 28 -46.26 33.26 -43.08
N SER A 29 -47.07 32.20 -43.22
CA SER A 29 -47.21 31.15 -42.22
C SER A 29 -45.95 30.28 -42.10
N ILE A 30 -45.30 29.99 -43.24
CA ILE A 30 -43.99 29.32 -43.29
C ILE A 30 -42.93 30.18 -42.61
N GLU A 31 -42.86 31.47 -42.91
CA GLU A 31 -41.89 32.40 -42.31
C GLU A 31 -42.05 32.49 -40.78
N THR A 32 -43.29 32.61 -40.32
CA THR A 32 -43.61 32.60 -38.88
C THR A 32 -43.16 31.30 -38.22
N SER A 33 -43.42 30.16 -38.88
CA SER A 33 -42.99 28.84 -38.39
C SER A 33 -41.46 28.70 -38.39
N MET A 34 -40.77 29.17 -39.43
CA MET A 34 -39.31 29.15 -39.50
C MET A 34 -38.67 30.03 -38.43
N SER A 35 -39.25 31.20 -38.14
CA SER A 35 -38.81 32.06 -37.04
C SER A 35 -38.94 31.35 -35.69
N HIS A 36 -40.07 30.69 -35.41
CA HIS A 36 -40.24 29.88 -34.20
C HIS A 36 -39.28 28.69 -34.13
N VAL A 37 -39.02 28.01 -35.26
CA VAL A 37 -38.04 26.91 -35.31
C VAL A 37 -36.62 27.43 -35.07
N ALA A 38 -36.25 28.58 -35.61
CA ALA A 38 -34.94 29.18 -35.40
C ALA A 38 -34.75 29.62 -33.93
N GLU A 39 -35.76 30.25 -33.33
CA GLU A 39 -35.77 30.63 -31.91
C GLU A 39 -35.62 29.39 -31.02
N ARG A 40 -36.46 28.37 -31.25
CA ARG A 40 -36.43 27.11 -30.51
C ARG A 40 -35.10 26.37 -30.69
N SER A 41 -34.49 26.44 -31.88
CA SER A 41 -33.18 25.82 -32.15
C SER A 41 -32.08 26.51 -31.35
N LYS A 42 -32.12 27.84 -31.21
CA LYS A 42 -31.19 28.59 -30.36
C LYS A 42 -31.39 28.27 -28.88
N GLU A 43 -32.63 28.20 -28.43
CA GLU A 43 -32.96 27.80 -27.05
C GLU A 43 -32.45 26.39 -26.74
N ILE A 44 -32.73 25.41 -27.61
CA ILE A 44 -32.24 24.04 -27.45
C ILE A 44 -30.71 24.00 -27.44
N ALA A 45 -30.04 24.71 -28.36
CA ALA A 45 -28.58 24.75 -28.40
C ALA A 45 -27.99 25.37 -27.11
N SER A 46 -28.61 26.45 -26.61
CA SER A 46 -28.22 27.08 -25.35
C SER A 46 -28.44 26.15 -24.15
N GLN A 47 -29.59 25.50 -24.09
CA GLN A 47 -29.93 24.56 -23.02
C GLN A 47 -28.97 23.36 -23.00
N ARG A 48 -28.74 22.73 -24.15
CA ARG A 48 -27.79 21.60 -24.27
C ARG A 48 -26.38 22.00 -23.86
N LYS A 49 -25.93 23.19 -24.26
CA LYS A 49 -24.63 23.71 -23.85
C LYS A 49 -24.53 23.88 -22.33
N LEU A 50 -25.62 24.29 -21.68
CA LEU A 50 -25.67 24.43 -20.22
C LEU A 50 -25.64 23.06 -19.53
N GLU A 51 -26.47 22.12 -19.99
CA GLU A 51 -26.53 20.73 -19.48
C GLU A 51 -25.16 20.07 -19.56
N VAL A 52 -24.50 20.10 -20.74
CA VAL A 52 -23.16 19.51 -20.92
C VAL A 52 -22.13 20.17 -20.02
N LYS A 53 -22.22 21.50 -19.80
CA LYS A 53 -21.29 22.20 -18.92
C LYS A 53 -21.48 21.81 -17.46
N ASP A 54 -22.71 21.58 -17.02
CA ASP A 54 -23.01 21.20 -15.65
C ASP A 54 -22.67 19.73 -15.39
N GLU A 55 -22.93 18.83 -16.34
CA GLU A 55 -22.46 17.44 -16.30
C GLU A 55 -20.93 17.38 -16.23
N LEU A 56 -20.23 18.10 -17.13
CA LEU A 56 -18.77 18.13 -17.13
C LEU A 56 -18.19 18.68 -15.83
N ARG A 57 -18.81 19.72 -15.24
CA ARG A 57 -18.38 20.23 -13.93
C ARG A 57 -18.54 19.19 -12.83
N LYS A 58 -19.63 18.45 -12.85
CA LYS A 58 -19.90 17.41 -11.86
C LYS A 58 -18.85 16.30 -11.96
N GLU A 59 -18.59 15.81 -13.18
CA GLU A 59 -17.55 14.81 -13.42
C GLU A 59 -16.18 15.30 -12.97
N MET A 60 -15.80 16.54 -13.29
CA MET A 60 -14.53 17.13 -12.84
C MET A 60 -14.42 17.21 -11.31
N LEU A 61 -15.51 17.54 -10.61
CA LEU A 61 -15.53 17.56 -9.14
C LEU A 61 -15.38 16.16 -8.55
N ASP A 62 -16.05 15.17 -9.12
CA ASP A 62 -15.97 13.77 -8.70
C ASP A 62 -14.55 13.21 -8.94
N GLU A 63 -13.92 13.53 -10.08
CA GLU A 63 -12.53 13.19 -10.36
C GLU A 63 -11.54 13.87 -9.41
N LEU A 64 -11.76 15.15 -9.08
CA LEU A 64 -10.93 15.88 -8.12
C LEU A 64 -11.00 15.26 -6.72
N ALA A 65 -12.22 14.89 -6.26
CA ALA A 65 -12.41 14.19 -4.99
C ALA A 65 -11.66 12.85 -4.99
N THR A 66 -11.83 12.05 -6.04
CA THR A 66 -11.16 10.75 -6.18
C THR A 66 -9.62 10.90 -6.19
N ASN A 67 -9.10 11.91 -6.88
CA ASN A 67 -7.67 12.19 -6.92
C ASN A 67 -7.12 12.62 -5.54
N ALA A 68 -7.90 13.37 -4.75
CA ALA A 68 -7.54 13.73 -3.40
C ALA A 68 -7.46 12.49 -2.49
N ASP A 69 -8.45 11.61 -2.55
CA ASP A 69 -8.45 10.35 -1.79
C ASP A 69 -7.26 9.47 -2.18
N ILE A 70 -6.92 9.38 -3.47
CA ILE A 70 -5.73 8.65 -3.94
C ILE A 70 -4.44 9.26 -3.38
N ALA A 71 -4.36 10.59 -3.29
CA ALA A 71 -3.18 11.26 -2.73
C ALA A 71 -3.03 10.97 -1.23
N GLU A 72 -4.12 10.98 -0.48
CA GLU A 72 -4.15 10.61 0.94
C GLU A 72 -3.71 9.16 1.13
N LEU A 73 -4.31 8.22 0.39
CA LEU A 73 -3.94 6.80 0.44
C LEU A 73 -2.46 6.56 0.10
N LYS A 74 -1.90 7.29 -0.86
CA LYS A 74 -0.45 7.22 -1.17
C LYS A 74 0.39 7.69 0.02
N GLY A 75 -0.04 8.74 0.71
CA GLY A 75 0.59 9.22 1.94
C GLY A 75 0.56 8.17 3.05
N ASP A 76 -0.59 7.56 3.29
CA ASP A 76 -0.76 6.51 4.29
C ASP A 76 0.10 5.27 3.99
N ILE A 77 0.16 4.85 2.72
CA ILE A 77 1.01 3.74 2.30
C ILE A 77 2.49 4.03 2.56
N GLU A 78 2.96 5.24 2.26
CA GLU A 78 4.34 5.61 2.54
C GLU A 78 4.64 5.69 4.04
N ASN A 79 3.70 6.21 4.84
CA ASN A 79 3.83 6.23 6.29
C ASN A 79 3.92 4.82 6.88
N VAL A 80 3.05 3.89 6.45
CA VAL A 80 3.10 2.48 6.87
C VAL A 80 4.40 1.83 6.45
N ARG A 81 4.88 2.10 5.23
CA ARG A 81 6.15 1.58 4.71
C ARG A 81 7.33 2.05 5.58
N LEU A 82 7.39 3.33 5.93
CA LEU A 82 8.45 3.90 6.78
C LEU A 82 8.39 3.36 8.21
N ALA A 83 7.20 3.27 8.80
CA ALA A 83 6.99 2.68 10.12
C ALA A 83 7.47 1.23 10.14
N THR A 84 7.03 0.42 9.18
CA THR A 84 7.42 -1.01 9.07
C THR A 84 8.93 -1.17 8.93
N LYS A 85 9.58 -0.35 8.09
CA LYS A 85 11.04 -0.39 7.93
C LYS A 85 11.77 -0.07 9.24
N THR A 86 11.25 0.89 9.99
CA THR A 86 11.82 1.29 11.30
C THR A 86 11.65 0.18 12.34
N ASP A 87 10.48 -0.45 12.39
CA ASP A 87 10.20 -1.55 13.31
C ASP A 87 11.06 -2.78 13.01
N ILE A 88 11.25 -3.10 11.73
CA ILE A 88 12.17 -4.18 11.31
C ILE A 88 13.59 -3.87 11.80
N ALA A 89 14.10 -2.66 11.52
CA ALA A 89 15.45 -2.28 11.94
C ALA A 89 15.63 -2.33 13.47
N ARG A 90 14.62 -1.90 14.23
CA ARG A 90 14.62 -2.01 15.70
C ARG A 90 14.65 -3.47 16.16
N SER A 91 13.83 -4.33 15.54
CA SER A 91 13.77 -5.75 15.85
C SER A 91 15.09 -6.46 15.55
N GLU A 92 15.71 -6.18 14.40
CA GLU A 92 17.02 -6.72 14.03
C GLU A 92 18.11 -6.35 15.05
N LEU A 93 18.11 -5.10 15.54
CA LEU A 93 19.05 -4.66 16.57
C LEU A 93 18.82 -5.38 17.90
N ALA A 94 17.56 -5.49 18.35
CA ALA A 94 17.22 -6.19 19.59
C ALA A 94 17.62 -7.67 19.53
N VAL A 95 17.31 -8.36 18.43
CA VAL A 95 17.70 -9.76 18.23
C VAL A 95 19.22 -9.91 18.23
N LYS A 96 19.96 -8.97 17.63
CA LYS A 96 21.43 -9.01 17.62
C LYS A 96 22.01 -8.81 19.03
N GLU A 97 21.41 -7.96 19.84
CA GLU A 97 21.79 -7.75 21.24
C GLU A 97 21.51 -9.00 22.08
N ASP A 98 20.34 -9.61 21.93
CA ASP A 98 19.97 -10.86 22.61
C ASP A 98 20.94 -11.99 22.25
N ILE A 99 21.27 -12.15 20.96
CA ILE A 99 22.26 -13.13 20.50
C ILE A 99 23.62 -12.90 21.17
N ASN A 100 24.07 -11.65 21.29
CA ASN A 100 25.35 -11.35 21.92
C ASN A 100 25.33 -11.67 23.42
N THR A 101 24.22 -11.39 24.10
CA THR A 101 24.02 -11.73 25.51
C THR A 101 24.07 -13.23 25.71
N VAL A 102 23.31 -13.99 24.93
CA VAL A 102 23.31 -15.47 24.98
C VAL A 102 24.70 -16.04 24.70
N LYS A 103 25.43 -15.50 23.72
CA LYS A 103 26.82 -15.92 23.46
C LYS A 103 27.73 -15.69 24.67
N SER A 104 27.60 -14.53 25.33
CA SER A 104 28.38 -14.22 26.54
C SER A 104 28.08 -15.20 27.66
N ASP A 105 26.80 -15.52 27.87
CA ASP A 105 26.36 -16.46 28.91
C ASP A 105 26.87 -17.87 28.63
N ILE A 106 26.81 -18.34 27.37
CA ILE A 106 27.38 -19.63 26.97
C ILE A 106 28.87 -19.67 27.29
N SER A 107 29.65 -18.65 26.92
CA SER A 107 31.09 -18.62 27.23
C SER A 107 31.37 -18.64 28.74
N ARG A 108 30.55 -17.97 29.55
CA ARG A 108 30.67 -18.01 31.02
C ARG A 108 30.35 -19.40 31.59
N LEU A 109 29.34 -20.07 31.06
CA LEU A 109 28.97 -21.43 31.45
C LEU A 109 30.07 -22.43 31.08
N GLU A 110 30.61 -22.37 29.87
CA GLU A 110 31.73 -23.22 29.44
C GLU A 110 32.95 -23.08 30.37
N LEU A 111 33.32 -21.84 30.71
CA LEU A 111 34.40 -21.59 31.67
C LEU A 111 34.11 -22.15 33.06
N SER A 112 32.87 -22.04 33.52
CA SER A 112 32.46 -22.53 34.84
C SER A 112 32.48 -24.06 34.88
N LEU A 113 32.04 -24.70 33.80
CA LEU A 113 32.05 -26.16 33.65
C LEU A 113 33.49 -26.71 33.67
N VAL A 114 34.40 -26.11 32.91
CA VAL A 114 35.83 -26.48 32.93
C VAL A 114 36.45 -26.31 34.32
N LYS A 115 36.12 -25.23 35.04
CA LYS A 115 36.60 -25.02 36.41
C LYS A 115 36.05 -26.07 37.37
N GLN A 116 34.76 -26.40 37.23
CA GLN A 116 34.11 -27.41 38.06
C GLN A 116 34.67 -28.81 37.79
N ASP A 117 34.94 -29.15 36.54
CA ASP A 117 35.58 -30.42 36.17
C ASP A 117 36.95 -30.56 36.85
N LYS A 118 37.80 -29.53 36.74
CA LYS A 118 39.12 -29.52 37.43
C LYS A 118 38.98 -29.69 38.93
N LYS A 119 38.05 -28.97 39.56
CA LYS A 119 37.78 -29.10 41.01
C LYS A 119 37.34 -30.51 41.37
N THR A 120 36.44 -31.09 40.58
CA THR A 120 35.90 -32.43 40.79
C THR A 120 36.99 -33.49 40.62
N THR A 121 37.85 -33.36 39.60
CA THR A 121 39.02 -34.24 39.41
C THR A 121 39.96 -34.21 40.61
N ILE A 122 40.29 -33.02 41.13
CA ILE A 122 41.15 -32.88 42.31
C ILE A 122 40.49 -33.53 43.54
N GLN A 123 39.19 -33.31 43.76
CA GLN A 123 38.45 -33.94 44.85
C GLN A 123 38.48 -35.46 44.76
N PHE A 124 38.34 -36.02 43.55
CA PHE A 124 38.45 -37.46 43.31
C PHE A 124 39.84 -37.99 43.63
N ILE A 125 40.91 -37.31 43.20
CA ILE A 125 42.30 -37.69 43.50
C ILE A 125 42.55 -37.68 45.01
N VAL A 126 42.13 -36.63 45.70
CA VAL A 126 42.29 -36.49 47.17
C VAL A 126 41.51 -37.59 47.90
N LEU A 127 40.28 -37.89 47.47
CA LEU A 127 39.49 -38.97 48.04
C LEU A 127 40.14 -40.34 47.83
N ALA A 128 40.61 -40.63 46.61
CA ALA A 128 41.32 -41.87 46.31
C ALA A 128 42.59 -42.01 47.15
N ALA A 129 43.37 -40.94 47.30
CA ALA A 129 44.56 -40.91 48.15
C ALA A 129 44.20 -41.18 49.63
N MET A 130 43.14 -40.58 50.15
CA MET A 130 42.67 -40.84 51.52
C MET A 130 42.28 -42.31 51.71
N ILE A 131 41.55 -42.92 50.77
CA ILE A 131 41.14 -44.34 50.85
C ILE A 131 42.37 -45.25 50.88
N VAL A 132 43.36 -44.99 50.03
CA VAL A 132 44.61 -45.77 49.98
C VAL A 132 45.40 -45.61 51.28
N LEU A 133 45.62 -44.37 51.74
CA LEU A 133 46.41 -44.09 52.94
C LEU A 133 45.81 -44.69 54.23
N LEU A 134 44.48 -44.74 54.32
CA LEU A 134 43.78 -45.33 55.46
C LEU A 134 43.71 -46.86 55.42
N ASN A 135 44.03 -47.49 54.28
CA ASN A 135 44.01 -48.93 54.11
C ASN A 135 45.44 -49.50 54.00
N LYS A 136 45.93 -50.08 55.11
CA LYS A 136 47.27 -50.70 55.18
C LYS A 136 47.50 -51.78 54.10
N GLU A 137 46.46 -52.56 53.78
CA GLU A 137 46.56 -53.61 52.76
C GLU A 137 46.75 -53.00 51.36
N ALA A 138 46.03 -51.92 51.06
CA ALA A 138 46.17 -51.19 49.81
C ALA A 138 47.57 -50.55 49.67
N LEU A 139 48.13 -50.01 50.76
CA LEU A 139 49.50 -49.48 50.78
C LEU A 139 50.56 -50.56 50.50
N ASN A 140 50.42 -51.74 51.12
CA ASN A 140 51.33 -52.86 50.89
C ASN A 140 51.26 -53.35 49.43
N GLN A 141 50.06 -53.45 48.87
CA GLN A 141 49.86 -53.80 47.45
C GLN A 141 50.47 -52.76 46.52
N LEU A 142 50.33 -51.47 46.82
CA LEU A 142 50.94 -50.37 46.05
C LEU A 142 52.47 -50.38 46.15
N ALA A 143 53.01 -50.62 47.34
CA ALA A 143 54.46 -50.70 47.56
C ALA A 143 55.07 -51.91 46.85
N ALA A 144 54.37 -53.05 46.82
CA ALA A 144 54.77 -54.22 46.04
C ALA A 144 54.73 -53.94 44.52
N LEU A 145 53.67 -53.31 44.01
CA LEU A 145 53.54 -52.90 42.61
C LEU A 145 54.66 -51.96 42.14
N LEU A 146 55.12 -51.08 43.03
CA LEU A 146 56.20 -50.14 42.78
C LEU A 146 57.60 -50.71 43.12
N HIS A 147 57.70 -51.99 43.51
CA HIS A 147 58.93 -52.66 43.96
C HIS A 147 59.68 -51.94 45.11
N LEU A 148 58.94 -51.20 45.96
CA LEU A 148 59.47 -50.46 47.11
C LEU A 148 59.66 -51.35 48.36
N VAL A 149 59.00 -52.51 48.40
CA VAL A 149 59.12 -53.52 49.45
C VAL A 149 59.36 -54.87 48.78
N LYS A 150 60.24 -55.69 49.37
CA LYS A 150 60.58 -57.03 48.89
C LYS A 150 59.46 -58.04 49.15
#